data_AF-A0A0P9DB05-F1
#
_entry.id   AF-A0A0P9DB05-F1
#
_cell.length_a   1.000
_cell.length_b   1.000
_cell.length_c   1.000
_cell.angle_alpha   90.00
_cell.angle_beta   90.00
_cell.angle_gamma   90.00
#
_symmetry.space_group_name_H-M   'P 1'
#
loop_
_entity.id
_entity.type
_entity.pdbx_description
1 polymer ?
#
loop_
_entity_poly.entity_id
_entity_poly.type
_entity_poly.pdbx_seq_one_letter_code
_entity_poly.pdbx_strand_id
1 'polypeptide(L)'
;LDPATLPWPMGAWMAPAAAQSAGLHGTAAALAAAICERAYRFWDARSHTHGHTLPGISCEFWPPDGRCGGEGYGWGAFTAHLLLHVILGLAPDQNVLRLRPNLPVQWRGAGERYGVRLQWRERIITIELVPAQSGVLVRANRQSAEVMWGDELVYRLEDL
;
A
#
# COMPACT_ATOMS: atom_id res chain seq x y z
N LEU A 1 -3.72 -1.48 -17.55
CA LEU A 1 -2.64 -0.52 -17.21
C LEU A 1 -1.41 -1.33 -16.83
N ASP A 2 -0.30 -1.08 -17.50
CA ASP A 2 0.96 -1.79 -17.26
C ASP A 2 1.82 -1.00 -16.24
N PRO A 3 2.15 -1.55 -15.06
CA PRO A 3 3.02 -0.90 -14.09
C PRO A 3 4.38 -0.48 -14.65
N ALA A 4 4.92 -1.17 -15.66
CA ALA A 4 6.21 -0.85 -16.27
C ALA A 4 6.21 0.51 -16.99
N THR A 5 5.02 0.97 -17.42
CA THR A 5 4.83 2.28 -18.06
C THR A 5 4.67 3.43 -17.06
N LEU A 6 4.72 3.15 -15.75
CA LEU A 6 4.57 4.13 -14.67
C LEU A 6 5.88 4.30 -13.86
N PRO A 7 6.97 4.77 -14.48
CA PRO A 7 8.24 4.92 -13.76
C PRO A 7 8.20 6.13 -12.81
N TRP A 8 7.44 7.17 -13.13
CA TRP A 8 7.40 8.39 -12.34
C TRP A 8 6.47 8.24 -11.13
N PRO A 9 6.93 8.58 -9.90
CA PRO A 9 6.15 8.42 -8.67
C PRO A 9 4.77 9.08 -8.70
N MET A 10 4.68 10.26 -9.31
CA MET A 10 3.40 10.96 -9.49
C MET A 10 2.42 10.14 -10.33
N GLY A 11 2.86 9.58 -11.46
CA GLY A 11 2.04 8.72 -12.31
C GLY A 11 1.69 7.39 -11.62
N ALA A 12 2.67 6.83 -10.91
CA ALA A 12 2.52 5.63 -10.10
C ALA A 12 1.52 5.81 -8.95
N TRP A 13 1.31 7.03 -8.46
CA TRP A 13 0.28 7.40 -7.49
C TRP A 13 -1.08 7.68 -8.13
N MET A 14 -1.11 8.45 -9.22
CA MET A 14 -2.34 8.85 -9.91
C MET A 14 -3.10 7.65 -10.49
N ALA A 15 -2.40 6.67 -11.08
CA ALA A 15 -3.06 5.56 -11.76
C ALA A 15 -3.86 4.64 -10.79
N PRO A 16 -3.33 4.22 -9.63
CA PRO A 16 -4.14 3.52 -8.62
C PRO A 16 -5.29 4.36 -8.07
N ALA A 17 -5.09 5.67 -7.84
CA ALA A 17 -6.14 6.56 -7.36
C ALA A 17 -7.30 6.68 -8.38
N ALA A 18 -6.97 6.79 -9.67
CA ALA A 18 -7.96 6.78 -10.75
C ALA A 18 -8.71 5.44 -10.82
N ALA A 19 -8.00 4.31 -10.70
CA ALA A 19 -8.63 3.00 -10.65
C ALA A 19 -9.58 2.84 -9.45
N GLN A 20 -9.20 3.32 -8.25
CA GLN A 20 -10.08 3.34 -7.08
C GLN A 20 -11.32 4.20 -7.31
N SER A 21 -11.17 5.39 -7.89
CA SER A 21 -12.28 6.29 -8.22
C SER A 21 -13.25 5.68 -9.24
N ALA A 22 -12.77 4.78 -10.09
CA ALA A 22 -13.57 4.02 -11.03
C ALA A 22 -14.15 2.70 -10.45
N GLY A 23 -13.96 2.42 -9.15
CA GLY A 23 -14.40 1.18 -8.50
C GLY A 23 -13.55 -0.07 -8.84
N LEU A 24 -12.42 0.10 -9.54
CA LEU A 24 -11.52 -0.97 -9.95
C LEU A 24 -10.49 -1.27 -8.85
N HIS A 25 -10.95 -1.58 -7.65
CA HIS A 25 -10.09 -1.74 -6.46
C HIS A 25 -9.02 -2.82 -6.62
N GLY A 26 -9.37 -3.97 -7.21
CA GLY A 26 -8.40 -5.04 -7.50
C GLY A 26 -7.31 -4.62 -8.48
N THR A 27 -7.65 -3.80 -9.49
CA THR A 27 -6.66 -3.22 -10.42
C THR A 27 -5.75 -2.24 -9.68
N ALA A 28 -6.31 -1.38 -8.82
CA ALA A 28 -5.52 -0.46 -8.01
C ALA A 28 -4.52 -1.21 -7.10
N ALA A 29 -4.97 -2.28 -6.44
CA ALA A 29 -4.12 -3.14 -5.60
C ALA A 29 -2.96 -3.75 -6.38
N ALA A 30 -3.25 -4.32 -7.55
CA ALA A 30 -2.25 -4.96 -8.40
C ALA A 30 -1.21 -3.95 -8.91
N LEU A 31 -1.65 -2.76 -9.34
CA LEU A 31 -0.75 -1.67 -9.75
C LEU A 31 0.15 -1.24 -8.59
N ALA A 32 -0.46 -0.92 -7.44
CA ALA A 32 0.25 -0.47 -6.25
C ALA A 32 1.30 -1.48 -5.78
N ALA A 33 0.94 -2.77 -5.72
CA ALA A 33 1.87 -3.81 -5.32
C ALA A 33 3.02 -3.98 -6.30
N ALA A 34 2.76 -3.97 -7.61
CA ALA A 34 3.83 -4.07 -8.61
C ALA A 34 4.81 -2.87 -8.52
N ILE A 35 4.30 -1.67 -8.27
CA ILE A 35 5.11 -0.47 -8.06
C ILE A 35 5.94 -0.58 -6.78
N CYS A 36 5.30 -0.94 -5.66
CA CYS A 36 5.98 -1.12 -4.37
C CYS A 36 7.07 -2.18 -4.45
N GLU A 37 6.79 -3.33 -5.05
CA GLU A 37 7.75 -4.41 -5.29
C GLU A 37 8.96 -3.91 -6.09
N ARG A 38 8.71 -3.20 -7.19
CA ARG A 38 9.79 -2.65 -8.02
C ARG A 38 10.64 -1.67 -7.22
N ALA A 39 10.03 -0.64 -6.62
CA ALA A 39 10.76 0.39 -5.89
C ALA A 39 11.50 -0.19 -4.66
N TYR A 40 10.84 -1.05 -3.89
CA TYR A 40 11.40 -1.63 -2.68
C TYR A 40 12.56 -2.58 -2.97
N ARG A 41 12.49 -3.45 -3.98
CA ARG A 41 13.62 -4.34 -4.33
C ARG A 41 14.90 -3.58 -4.67
N PHE A 42 14.77 -2.39 -5.27
CA PHE A 42 15.93 -1.54 -5.51
C PHE A 42 16.49 -0.95 -4.21
N TRP A 43 15.65 -0.46 -3.30
CA TRP A 43 16.10 0.17 -2.06
C TRP A 43 16.54 -0.83 -0.99
N ASP A 44 15.94 -2.00 -0.94
CA ASP A 44 16.24 -3.05 0.04
C ASP A 44 17.48 -3.88 -0.34
N ALA A 45 18.15 -3.52 -1.44
CA ALA A 45 19.43 -4.08 -1.81
C ALA A 45 20.44 -3.90 -0.66
N ARG A 46 21.19 -4.95 -0.29
CA ARG A 46 22.13 -4.88 0.84
C ARG A 46 23.50 -4.30 0.49
N SER A 47 23.81 -4.26 -0.80
CA SER A 47 25.10 -3.79 -1.31
C SER A 47 24.91 -2.88 -2.51
N HIS A 48 25.77 -1.87 -2.59
CA HIS A 48 25.85 -1.01 -3.76
C HIS A 48 26.51 -1.75 -4.93
N THR A 49 25.94 -1.60 -6.13
CA THR A 49 26.49 -2.10 -7.39
C THR A 49 26.74 -0.92 -8.31
N HIS A 50 27.91 -0.88 -8.97
CA HIS A 50 28.23 0.19 -9.90
C HIS A 50 27.18 0.31 -11.01
N GLY A 51 26.69 1.52 -11.27
CA GLY A 51 25.63 1.78 -12.25
C GLY A 51 24.20 1.67 -11.70
N HIS A 52 24.04 1.32 -10.41
CA HIS A 52 22.76 1.27 -9.72
C HIS A 52 22.66 2.37 -8.66
N THR A 53 21.45 2.57 -8.14
CA THR A 53 21.16 3.48 -7.01
C THR A 53 21.71 2.92 -5.70
N LEU A 54 22.02 3.82 -4.76
CA LEU A 54 22.34 3.51 -3.37
C LEU A 54 21.19 2.77 -2.64
N PRO A 55 21.51 1.64 -1.99
CA PRO A 55 20.66 1.02 -0.97
C PRO A 55 20.07 2.00 0.04
N GLY A 56 18.80 1.79 0.37
CA GLY A 56 18.07 2.55 1.39
C GLY A 56 17.65 3.97 0.97
N ILE A 57 17.98 4.42 -0.24
CA ILE A 57 17.71 5.78 -0.69
C ILE A 57 16.67 5.79 -1.81
N SER A 58 15.59 6.56 -1.60
CA SER A 58 14.59 6.76 -2.64
C SER A 58 15.12 7.59 -3.80
N CYS A 59 14.80 7.17 -5.02
CA CYS A 59 15.24 7.82 -6.26
C CYS A 59 14.16 8.73 -6.85
N GLU A 60 14.57 9.52 -7.83
CA GLU A 60 13.73 10.42 -8.64
C GLU A 60 12.59 9.68 -9.38
N PHE A 61 12.88 8.53 -9.98
CA PHE A 61 11.88 7.69 -10.68
C PHE A 61 12.23 6.20 -10.58
N TRP A 62 11.34 5.29 -11.00
CA TRP A 62 11.43 3.84 -10.78
C TRP A 62 11.22 3.07 -12.09
N PRO A 63 12.20 3.09 -13.01
CA PRO A 63 12.15 2.31 -14.24
C PRO A 63 12.19 0.80 -13.93
N PRO A 64 11.78 -0.06 -14.86
CA PRO A 64 11.95 -1.51 -14.72
C PRO A 64 13.41 -1.94 -14.51
N ASP A 65 14.36 -1.23 -15.11
CA ASP A 65 15.79 -1.51 -15.04
C ASP A 65 16.65 -0.22 -15.06
N GLY A 66 17.93 -0.37 -14.71
CA GLY A 66 18.93 0.70 -14.80
C GLY A 66 18.90 1.71 -13.64
N ARG A 67 19.49 2.88 -13.90
CA ARG A 67 19.66 3.95 -12.90
C ARG A 67 18.42 4.83 -12.84
N CYS A 68 18.00 5.12 -11.61
CA CYS A 68 16.74 5.77 -11.27
C CYS A 68 16.81 7.31 -11.14
N GLY A 69 17.72 7.95 -11.88
CA GLY A 69 17.95 9.40 -11.80
C GLY A 69 18.67 9.84 -10.52
N GLY A 70 18.29 11.02 -10.01
CA GLY A 70 18.82 11.57 -8.76
C GLY A 70 18.36 10.79 -7.51
N GLU A 71 19.18 10.80 -6.46
CA GLU A 71 18.93 10.12 -5.19
C GLU A 71 18.49 11.11 -4.10
N GLY A 72 17.69 10.67 -3.12
CA GLY A 72 17.28 11.50 -1.99
C GLY A 72 16.11 12.46 -2.28
N TYR A 73 15.40 12.24 -3.40
CA TYR A 73 14.31 13.12 -3.85
C TYR A 73 13.01 13.03 -3.01
N GLY A 74 12.97 12.20 -1.97
CA GLY A 74 11.83 12.05 -1.05
C GLY A 74 10.64 11.28 -1.60
N TRP A 75 10.67 10.84 -2.87
CA TRP A 75 9.56 10.13 -3.50
C TRP A 75 9.24 8.75 -2.88
N GLY A 76 10.08 8.24 -1.99
CA GLY A 76 9.76 7.09 -1.14
C GLY A 76 8.46 7.25 -0.35
N ALA A 77 8.02 8.48 -0.07
CA ALA A 77 6.72 8.73 0.56
C ALA A 77 5.53 8.15 -0.23
N PHE A 78 5.64 8.05 -1.56
CA PHE A 78 4.55 7.48 -2.38
C PHE A 78 4.40 5.98 -2.21
N THR A 79 5.47 5.21 -1.97
CA THR A 79 5.32 3.77 -1.71
C THR A 79 4.69 3.52 -0.35
N ALA A 80 4.99 4.33 0.66
CA ALA A 80 4.29 4.32 1.94
C ALA A 80 2.80 4.65 1.75
N HIS A 81 2.48 5.65 0.92
CA HIS A 81 1.11 5.97 0.58
C HIS A 81 0.39 4.80 -0.12
N LEU A 82 1.00 4.19 -1.14
CA LEU A 82 0.44 3.04 -1.85
C LEU A 82 0.21 1.85 -0.91
N LEU A 83 1.16 1.56 -0.02
CA LEU A 83 1.03 0.49 0.96
C LEU A 83 -0.15 0.73 1.94
N LEU A 84 -0.19 1.91 2.55
CA LEU A 84 -1.17 2.21 3.60
C LEU A 84 -2.57 2.49 3.01
N HIS A 85 -2.67 3.31 1.97
CA HIS A 85 -3.95 3.81 1.46
C HIS A 85 -4.52 2.99 0.30
N VAL A 86 -3.69 2.26 -0.45
CA VAL A 86 -4.18 1.48 -1.61
C VAL A 86 -4.21 -0.02 -1.32
N ILE A 87 -3.14 -0.58 -0.76
CA ILE A 87 -3.02 -2.02 -0.48
C ILE A 87 -3.79 -2.39 0.80
N LEU A 88 -3.50 -1.71 1.91
CA LEU A 88 -4.27 -1.91 3.15
C LEU A 88 -5.63 -1.20 3.11
N GLY A 89 -5.72 -0.10 2.36
CA GLY A 89 -6.97 0.63 2.16
C GLY A 89 -7.36 1.56 3.31
N LEU A 90 -6.38 2.05 4.08
CA LEU A 90 -6.60 3.00 5.15
C LEU A 90 -6.98 4.36 4.57
N ALA A 91 -8.04 4.98 5.06
CA ALA A 91 -8.40 6.36 4.76
C ALA A 91 -8.85 7.05 6.06
N PRO A 92 -7.89 7.44 6.93
CA PRO A 92 -8.19 8.22 8.12
C PRO A 92 -8.65 9.63 7.74
N ASP A 93 -9.68 10.10 8.43
CA ASP A 93 -10.18 11.48 8.40
C ASP A 93 -10.00 12.11 9.79
N GLN A 94 -10.78 13.13 10.18
CA GLN A 94 -10.65 13.78 11.48
C GLN A 94 -11.05 12.85 12.64
N ASN A 95 -12.19 12.18 12.51
CA ASN A 95 -12.80 11.37 13.59
C ASN A 95 -13.21 9.97 13.12
N VAL A 96 -12.92 9.62 11.87
CA VAL A 96 -13.36 8.38 11.24
C VAL A 96 -12.19 7.75 10.51
N LEU A 97 -12.01 6.44 10.67
CA LEU A 97 -11.13 5.63 9.85
C LEU A 97 -12.02 4.83 8.89
N ARG A 98 -11.93 5.14 7.60
CA ARG A 98 -12.44 4.25 6.55
C ARG A 98 -11.37 3.22 6.26
N LEU A 99 -11.77 1.96 6.14
CA LEU A 99 -10.90 0.87 5.76
C LEU A 99 -11.54 0.08 4.63
N ARG A 100 -10.82 -0.05 3.52
CA ARG A 100 -11.22 -0.88 2.38
C ARG A 100 -10.16 -1.94 2.11
N PRO A 101 -10.25 -3.13 2.72
CA PRO A 101 -9.24 -4.17 2.54
C PRO A 101 -9.03 -4.48 1.05
N ASN A 102 -7.79 -4.38 0.59
CA ASN A 102 -7.50 -4.42 -0.84
C ASN A 102 -6.15 -5.07 -1.13
N LEU A 103 -5.81 -6.13 -0.40
CA LEU A 103 -4.57 -6.87 -0.65
C LEU A 103 -4.54 -7.40 -2.10
N PRO A 104 -3.37 -7.46 -2.76
CA PRO A 104 -3.22 -8.13 -4.04
C PRO A 104 -3.65 -9.60 -3.95
N VAL A 105 -4.19 -10.17 -5.02
CA VAL A 105 -4.71 -11.56 -5.04
C VAL A 105 -3.66 -12.56 -4.57
N GLN A 106 -2.38 -12.33 -4.89
CA GLN A 106 -1.28 -13.22 -4.52
C GLN A 106 -1.05 -13.29 -3.00
N TRP A 107 -1.55 -12.31 -2.24
CA TRP A 107 -1.40 -12.23 -0.78
C TRP A 107 -2.66 -12.69 -0.03
N ARG A 108 -3.71 -13.11 -0.74
CA ARG A 108 -4.99 -13.51 -0.12
C ARG A 108 -5.00 -14.98 0.32
N GLY A 109 -3.84 -15.50 0.76
CA GLY A 109 -3.73 -16.87 1.27
C GLY A 109 -4.53 -17.03 2.57
N ALA A 110 -5.44 -18.01 2.62
CA ALA A 110 -6.31 -18.20 3.77
C ALA A 110 -5.48 -18.43 5.05
N GLY A 111 -5.76 -17.63 6.09
CA GLY A 111 -5.07 -17.70 7.38
C GLY A 111 -3.76 -16.88 7.48
N GLU A 112 -3.28 -16.31 6.37
CA GLU A 112 -2.19 -15.33 6.39
C GLU A 112 -2.61 -14.07 7.18
N ARG A 113 -1.63 -13.33 7.71
CA ARG A 113 -1.92 -12.17 8.58
C ARG A 113 -1.07 -10.99 8.15
N TYR A 114 -1.74 -9.91 7.76
CA TYR A 114 -1.10 -8.67 7.36
C TYR A 114 -1.59 -7.55 8.26
N GLY A 115 -0.71 -6.74 8.80
CA GLY A 115 -1.15 -5.69 9.70
C GLY A 115 -0.14 -4.58 9.91
N VAL A 116 -0.65 -3.49 10.46
CA VAL A 116 0.12 -2.31 10.84
C VAL A 116 -0.28 -1.85 12.21
N ARG A 117 0.68 -1.26 12.92
CA ARG A 117 0.46 -0.52 14.16
C ARG A 117 0.96 0.89 13.95
N LEU A 118 0.07 1.87 14.04
CA LEU A 118 0.33 3.26 13.69
C LEU A 118 -0.18 4.19 14.80
N GLN A 119 0.44 5.35 14.93
CA GLN A 119 -0.09 6.46 15.71
C GLN A 119 -1.05 7.27 14.82
N TRP A 120 -2.28 7.47 15.27
CA TRP A 120 -3.25 8.37 14.65
C TRP A 120 -3.74 9.35 15.71
N ARG A 121 -3.24 10.60 15.63
CA ARG A 121 -3.38 11.63 16.67
C ARG A 121 -2.78 11.14 18.00
N GLU A 122 -3.57 11.13 19.07
CA GLU A 122 -3.16 10.71 20.41
C GLU A 122 -3.40 9.21 20.67
N ARG A 123 -3.77 8.42 19.64
CA ARG A 123 -4.13 7.01 19.77
C ARG A 123 -3.24 6.11 18.93
N ILE A 124 -3.05 4.89 19.43
CA ILE A 124 -2.42 3.81 18.68
C ILE A 124 -3.53 2.96 18.07
N ILE A 125 -3.50 2.83 16.75
CA ILE A 125 -4.39 1.92 16.01
C ILE A 125 -3.59 0.72 15.53
N THR A 126 -4.18 -0.46 15.68
CA THR A 126 -3.69 -1.73 15.15
C THR A 126 -4.72 -2.26 14.19
N ILE A 127 -4.31 -2.45 12.94
CA ILE A 127 -5.16 -3.01 11.89
C ILE A 127 -4.54 -4.32 11.43
N GLU A 128 -5.35 -5.37 11.39
CA GLU A 128 -4.98 -6.68 10.87
C GLU A 128 -6.01 -7.14 9.84
N LEU A 129 -5.52 -7.63 8.71
CA LEU A 129 -6.27 -8.27 7.65
C LEU A 129 -5.88 -9.75 7.64
N VAL A 130 -6.88 -10.62 7.80
CA VAL A 130 -6.72 -12.07 7.73
C VAL A 130 -7.56 -12.59 6.59
N PRO A 131 -6.97 -12.95 5.43
CA PRO A 131 -7.74 -13.51 4.32
C PRO A 131 -8.50 -14.77 4.76
N ALA A 132 -9.77 -14.82 4.37
CA ALA A 132 -10.66 -15.96 4.53
C ALA A 132 -10.96 -16.59 3.15
N GLN A 133 -11.73 -17.68 3.11
CA GLN A 133 -12.01 -18.39 1.86
C GLN A 133 -12.64 -17.51 0.77
N SER A 134 -13.54 -16.59 1.14
CA SER A 134 -14.27 -15.72 0.21
C SER A 134 -14.03 -14.22 0.42
N GLY A 135 -13.41 -13.84 1.53
CA GLY A 135 -13.30 -12.43 1.93
C GLY A 135 -12.11 -12.20 2.86
N VAL A 136 -12.31 -11.35 3.85
CA VAL A 136 -11.28 -10.99 4.82
C VAL A 136 -11.89 -10.70 6.18
N LEU A 137 -11.30 -11.29 7.21
CA LEU A 137 -11.52 -10.86 8.58
C LEU A 137 -10.64 -9.65 8.84
N VAL A 138 -11.27 -8.52 9.09
CA VAL A 138 -10.62 -7.29 9.53
C VAL A 138 -10.66 -7.25 11.04
N ARG A 139 -9.53 -6.94 11.67
CA ARG A 139 -9.46 -6.57 13.08
C ARG A 139 -8.90 -5.16 13.21
N ALA A 140 -9.65 -4.29 13.88
CA ALA A 140 -9.25 -2.93 14.19
C ALA A 140 -9.29 -2.75 15.71
N ASN A 141 -8.12 -2.77 16.36
CA ASN A 141 -8.00 -2.85 17.81
C ASN A 141 -8.83 -4.01 18.40
N ARG A 142 -9.90 -3.70 19.16
CA ARG A 142 -10.79 -4.72 19.75
C ARG A 142 -11.98 -5.09 18.87
N GLN A 143 -12.15 -4.39 17.76
CA GLN A 143 -13.26 -4.62 16.84
C GLN A 143 -12.87 -5.60 15.75
N SER A 144 -13.85 -6.35 15.26
CA SER A 144 -13.65 -7.30 14.18
C SER A 144 -14.87 -7.39 13.28
N ALA A 145 -14.65 -7.53 11.98
CA ALA A 145 -15.70 -7.68 10.98
C ALA A 145 -15.20 -8.56 9.82
N GLU A 146 -16.06 -9.42 9.30
CA GLU A 146 -15.81 -10.12 8.03
C GLU A 146 -16.48 -9.36 6.90
N VAL A 147 -15.71 -9.07 5.84
CA VAL A 147 -16.19 -8.33 4.66
C VAL A 147 -15.63 -8.92 3.38
N MET A 148 -16.23 -8.55 2.25
CA MET A 148 -15.66 -8.87 0.94
C MET A 148 -14.49 -7.93 0.63
N TRP A 149 -13.59 -8.39 -0.24
CA TRP A 149 -12.50 -7.54 -0.74
C TRP A 149 -13.04 -6.33 -1.48
N GLY A 150 -12.56 -5.15 -1.12
CA GLY A 150 -13.05 -3.91 -1.70
C GLY A 150 -14.31 -3.36 -1.05
N ASP A 151 -14.94 -4.02 -0.08
CA ASP A 151 -15.99 -3.40 0.73
C ASP A 151 -15.40 -2.43 1.76
N GLU A 152 -16.18 -1.43 2.14
CA GLU A 152 -15.75 -0.40 3.09
C GLU A 152 -16.29 -0.64 4.49
N LEU A 153 -15.38 -0.54 5.45
CA LEU A 153 -15.67 -0.46 6.88
C LEU A 153 -15.42 0.97 7.37
N VAL A 154 -16.20 1.38 8.35
CA VAL A 154 -16.13 2.73 8.94
C VAL A 154 -16.03 2.60 10.44
N TYR A 155 -14.92 3.06 11.00
CA TYR A 155 -14.64 3.05 12.42
C TYR A 155 -14.59 4.47 12.96
N ARG A 156 -15.23 4.75 14.10
CA ARG A 156 -15.06 6.05 14.76
C ARG A 156 -13.81 6.01 15.62
N LEU A 157 -13.10 7.14 15.70
CA LEU A 157 -11.88 7.27 16.50
C LEU A 157 -12.13 6.99 17.99
N GLU A 158 -13.33 7.29 18.49
CA GLU A 158 -13.72 7.03 19.89
C GLU A 158 -13.87 5.53 20.20
N ASP A 159 -14.19 4.74 19.17
CA ASP A 159 -14.42 3.30 19.28
C ASP A 159 -13.14 2.46 19.05
N LEU A 160 -12.06 3.12 18.62
CA LEU A 160 -10.74 2.55 18.36
C LEU A 160 -9.79 2.76 19.55
#